data_AF-A0A1H4HX24-F1
#
_entry.id   AF-A0A1H4HX24-F1
#
_cell.length_a   1.000
_cell.length_b   1.000
_cell.length_c   1.000
_cell.angle_alpha   90.00
_cell.angle_beta   90.00
_cell.angle_gamma   90.00
#
_symmetry.space_group_name_H-M   'P 1'
#
loop_
_entity.id
_entity.type
_entity.pdbx_description
1 polymer ?
#
loop_
_entity_poly.entity_id
_entity_poly.type
_entity_poly.pdbx_seq_one_letter_code
_entity_poly.pdbx_strand_id
1 'polypeptide(L)' 'MLITLSVIVTAGVIGWFDLPGLIRSKEWKELAVYSVLLLLATILSVFAANLWEIPSPLYLIIWIYEPVNQFLAHLTGT' A
#
# COMPACT_ATOMS: atom_id res chain seq x y z
N MET A 1 17.35 -3.97 0.41
CA MET A 1 18.04 -2.86 -0.27
C MET A 1 18.21 -3.07 -1.78
N LEU A 2 18.91 -4.11 -2.26
CA LEU A 2 19.05 -4.38 -3.70
C LEU A 2 17.71 -4.65 -4.41
N ILE A 3 16.84 -5.46 -3.80
CA ILE A 3 15.51 -5.76 -4.35
C ILE A 3 14.65 -4.49 -4.41
N THR A 4 14.67 -3.68 -3.36
CA THR A 4 13.98 -2.38 -3.30
C THR A 4 14.45 -1.44 -4.42
N LEU A 5 15.76 -1.37 -4.67
CA LEU A 5 16.32 -0.60 -5.78
C LEU A 5 15.83 -1.12 -7.13
N SER A 6 15.79 -2.45 -7.33
CA SER A 6 15.25 -3.00 -8.58
C SER A 6 13.77 -2.66 -8.79
N VAL A 7 12.95 -2.63 -7.73
CA VAL A 7 11.55 -2.20 -7.80
C VAL A 7 11.45 -0.74 -8.24
N ILE A 8 12.21 0.16 -7.61
CA ILE A 8 12.19 1.60 -7.93
C ILE A 8 12.68 1.85 -9.37
N VAL A 9 13.76 1.18 -9.79
CA VAL A 9 14.28 1.30 -11.16
C VAL A 9 13.25 0.80 -12.17
N THR A 10 12.60 -0.33 -11.90
CA THR A 10 11.58 -0.89 -12.78
C THR A 10 10.38 0.06 -12.92
N ALA A 11 9.89 0.61 -11.80
CA ALA A 11 8.82 1.61 -11.83
C ALA A 11 9.22 2.88 -12.59
N GLY A 12 10.46 3.33 -12.42
CA GLY A 12 11.01 4.48 -13.16
C GLY A 12 11.10 4.23 -14.66
N VAL A 13 11.53 3.02 -15.08
CA VAL A 13 11.58 2.62 -16.49
C VAL A 13 10.17 2.58 -17.09
N ILE A 14 9.21 1.96 -16.40
CA ILE A 14 7.82 1.91 -16.82
C ILE A 14 7.25 3.33 -17.01
N GLY A 15 7.40 4.18 -15.99
CA GLY A 15 6.96 5.57 -16.06
C GLY A 15 7.65 6.36 -17.18
N TRP A 16 8.94 6.12 -17.44
CA TRP A 16 9.69 6.79 -18.50
C TRP A 16 9.15 6.48 -19.91
N PHE A 17 8.63 5.28 -20.15
CA PHE A 17 8.03 4.92 -21.43
C PHE A 17 6.59 5.43 -21.57
N ASP A 18 5.78 5.31 -20.51
CA ASP A 18 4.34 5.58 -20.60
C ASP A 18 3.98 7.05 -20.36
N LEU A 19 4.59 7.70 -19.34
CA LEU A 19 4.24 9.08 -18.95
C LEU A 19 4.41 10.10 -20.09
N PRO A 20 5.49 10.08 -20.90
CA PRO A 20 5.65 11.05 -21.98
C PRO A 20 4.54 10.95 -23.03
N GLY A 21 4.03 9.74 -23.28
CA GLY A 21 2.90 9.51 -24.18
C GLY A 21 1.65 10.24 -23.69
N LEU A 22 1.27 10.01 -22.43
CA LEU A 22 0.09 10.62 -21.81
C LEU A 22 0.22 12.15 -21.65
N ILE A 23 1.42 12.64 -21.37
CA ILE A 23 1.68 14.09 -21.29
C ILE A 23 1.51 14.75 -22.67
N ARG A 24 2.03 14.11 -23.73
CA ARG A 24 1.94 14.63 -25.10
C ARG A 24 0.51 14.61 -25.64
N SER A 25 -0.29 13.59 -25.29
CA SER A 25 -1.71 13.52 -25.65
C SER A 25 -2.60 14.47 -24.84
N LYS A 26 -2.07 15.13 -23.80
CA LYS A 26 -2.80 16.01 -22.87
C LYS A 26 -3.93 15.29 -22.12
N GLU A 27 -3.81 13.98 -21.95
CA GLU A 27 -4.78 13.15 -21.23
C GLU A 27 -4.54 13.24 -19.72
N TRP A 28 -4.80 14.40 -19.13
CA TRP A 28 -4.46 14.69 -17.73
C TRP A 28 -5.19 13.80 -16.72
N LYS A 29 -6.41 13.36 -17.04
CA LYS A 29 -7.18 12.44 -16.19
C LYS A 29 -6.54 11.05 -16.17
N GLU A 30 -6.20 10.54 -17.35
CA GLU A 30 -5.53 9.24 -17.49
C GLU A 30 -4.15 9.28 -16.87
N LEU A 31 -3.41 10.37 -17.05
CA LEU A 31 -2.09 10.59 -16.45
C LEU A 31 -2.16 10.52 -14.93
N ALA A 32 -3.18 11.17 -14.33
CA ALA A 32 -3.38 11.16 -12.89
C ALA A 32 -3.69 9.75 -12.37
N VAL A 33 -4.64 9.04 -13.00
CA VAL A 33 -5.01 7.67 -12.59
C VAL A 33 -3.82 6.72 -12.74
N TYR A 34 -3.14 6.77 -13.89
CA TYR A 34 -1.96 5.96 -14.16
C TYR A 34 -0.86 6.21 -13.13
N SER A 35 -0.54 7.47 -12.84
CA SER A 35 0.51 7.82 -11.89
C SER A 35 0.19 7.35 -10.47
N VAL A 36 -1.07 7.49 -10.04
CA VAL A 36 -1.52 6.99 -8.73
C VAL A 36 -1.39 5.47 -8.66
N LEU A 37 -1.82 4.75 -9.69
CA LEU A 37 -1.71 3.29 -9.74
C LEU A 37 -0.26 2.82 -9.76
N LEU A 38 0.61 3.48 -10.53
CA LEU A 38 2.05 3.16 -10.59
C LEU A 38 2.72 3.40 -9.24
N LEU A 39 2.41 4.51 -8.56
CA LEU A 39 2.91 4.79 -7.22
C LEU A 39 2.43 3.75 -6.21
N LEU A 40 1.14 3.40 -6.25
CA LEU A 40 0.54 2.42 -5.34
C LEU A 40 1.16 1.03 -5.55
N ALA A 41 1.33 0.60 -6.80
CA ALA A 41 2.01 -0.63 -7.14
C ALA A 41 3.48 -0.64 -6.66
N THR A 42 4.18 0.49 -6.80
CA THR A 42 5.58 0.63 -6.35
C THR A 42 5.67 0.53 -4.83
N ILE A 43 4.81 1.22 -4.09
CA ILE A 43 4.75 1.18 -2.63
C ILE A 43 4.49 -0.25 -2.15
N LEU A 44 3.47 -0.92 -2.68
CA LEU A 44 3.15 -2.31 -2.33
C LEU A 44 4.32 -3.26 -2.65
N SER A 45 4.98 -3.06 -3.78
CA SER A 45 6.14 -3.86 -4.17
C SER A 45 7.34 -3.62 -3.24
N VAL A 46 7.53 -2.40 -2.73
CA VAL A 46 8.56 -2.09 -1.73
C VAL A 46 8.24 -2.78 -0.40
N PHE A 47 6.98 -2.77 0.05
CA PHE A 47 6.57 -3.51 1.24
C PHE A 47 6.83 -5.01 1.08
N ALA A 48 6.42 -5.59 -0.05
CA ALA A 48 6.63 -7.00 -0.36
C ALA A 48 8.12 -7.36 -0.44
N ALA A 49 8.94 -6.52 -1.08
CA ALA A 49 10.38 -6.73 -1.25
C ALA A 49 11.17 -6.70 0.06
N ASN A 50 10.69 -5.96 1.06
CA ASN A 50 11.31 -5.90 2.38
C ASN A 50 10.72 -6.92 3.35
N LEU A 51 9.78 -7.77 2.91
CA LEU A 51 9.06 -8.73 3.76
C LEU A 51 8.54 -8.05 5.03
N TRP A 52 8.06 -6.81 4.91
CA TRP A 52 7.57 -6.08 6.07
C TRP A 52 6.43 -6.90 6.67
N GLU A 53 6.60 -7.30 7.92
CA GLU A 53 5.58 -8.04 8.65
C GLU A 53 4.33 -7.17 8.74
N ILE A 54 3.35 -7.48 7.89
CA ILE A 54 2.00 -6.96 8.04
C ILE A 54 1.49 -7.63 9.32
N PRO A 55 1.08 -6.85 10.35
CA PRO A 55 0.60 -7.43 11.59
C PRO A 55 -0.50 -8.43 11.26
N SER A 56 -0.46 -9.59 11.92
CA SER A 56 -1.40 -10.65 11.59
C SER A 56 -2.85 -10.12 11.68
N PRO A 57 -3.76 -10.56 10.79
CA PRO A 57 -5.16 -10.13 10.83
C PRO A 57 -5.82 -10.37 12.18
N LEU A 58 -5.31 -11.33 12.95
CA LEU A 58 -5.73 -11.59 14.33
C LEU A 58 -5.58 -10.35 15.22
N TYR A 59 -4.54 -9.53 15.03
CA TYR A 59 -4.36 -8.31 15.82
C TYR A 59 -5.45 -7.27 15.55
N LEU A 60 -5.92 -7.19 14.31
CA LEU A 60 -7.06 -6.34 13.94
C LEU A 60 -8.35 -6.85 14.61
N ILE A 61 -8.54 -8.17 14.61
CA ILE A 61 -9.68 -8.81 15.29
C ILE A 61 -9.62 -8.52 16.78
N ILE A 62 -8.46 -8.70 17.42
CA ILE A 62 -8.25 -8.40 18.84
C ILE A 62 -8.60 -6.94 19.13
N TRP A 63 -8.08 -6.01 18.33
CA TRP A 63 -8.33 -4.57 18.51
C TRP A 63 -9.82 -4.21 18.43
N ILE A 64 -10.60 -4.88 17.56
CA ILE A 64 -12.06 -4.70 17.49
C ILE A 64 -12.76 -5.33 18.70
N TYR A 65 -12.29 -6.48 19.16
CA TYR A 65 -12.94 -7.26 20.22
C TYR A 65 -12.64 -6.76 21.64
N GLU A 66 -11.46 -6.18 21.84
CA GLU A 66 -10.98 -5.67 23.12
C GLU A 66 -11.95 -4.68 23.81
N PRO A 67 -12.50 -3.65 23.14
CA PRO A 67 -13.47 -2.75 23.78
C PRO A 67 -14.77 -3.46 24.18
N VAL A 68 -15.21 -4.46 23.40
CA VAL A 68 -16.39 -5.27 23.73
C VAL A 68 -16.10 -6.11 24.98
N ASN A 69 -14.92 -6.72 25.05
CA ASN A 69 -14.51 -7.53 26.20
C ASN A 69 -14.39 -6.69 27.47
N GLN A 70 -13.79 -5.49 27.39
CA GLN A 70 -13.69 -4.56 28.52
C GLN A 70 -15.06 -4.09 29.01
N PHE A 71 -15.99 -3.84 28.09
CA PHE A 71 -17.36 -3.48 28.44
C PHE A 71 -18.08 -4.63 29.16
N LEU A 72 -17.96 -5.85 28.66
CA LEU A 72 -18.54 -7.04 29.28
C LEU A 72 -17.94 -7.31 30.66
N ALA A 73 -16.62 -7.19 30.81
CA ALA A 73 -15.92 -7.34 32.08
C ALA A 73 -16.44 -6.32 33.12
N HIS A 74 -16.60 -5.05 32.71
CA HIS A 74 -17.16 -4.00 33.55
C HIS A 74 -18.60 -4.31 34.01
N LEU A 75 -19.43 -4.89 33.14
CA LEU A 75 -20.81 -5.27 33.47
C LEU A 75 -20.91 -6.52 34.36
N THR A 76 -19.98 -7.46 34.23
CA THR A 76 -19.99 -8.71 34.99
C THR A 76 -19.20 -8.62 36.31
N GLY A 77 -18.52 -7.51 36.57
CA GLY A 77 -17.86 -7.23 37.84
C GLY A 77 -16.55 -8.00 38.06
N THR A 78 -15.95 -8.50 36.97
CA THR A 78 -14.60 -9.10 36.94
C THR A 78 -13.58 -8.15 36.33
#